data_AF-A0A9X9A1L4-F1
#
_entry.id   AF-A0A9X9A1L4-F1
#
_cell.length_a   1.000
_cell.length_b   1.000
_cell.length_c   1.000
_cell.angle_alpha   90.00
_cell.angle_beta   90.00
_cell.angle_gamma   90.00
#
_symmetry.space_group_name_H-M   'P 1'
#
loop_
_entity.id
_entity.type
_entity.pdbx_description
1 polymer ?
#
loop_
_entity_poly.entity_id
_entity_poly.type
_entity_poly.pdbx_seq_one_letter_code
_entity_poly.pdbx_strand_id
1 'polypeptide(L)' 'HFCLGAPLARLEAEIALTTFINAFEKIELSPSFCLEKCILENEQTLKYLPIRLKAK' A
#
# COMPACT_ATOMS: atom_id res chain seq x y z
N HIS A 1 -1.15 -14.43 21.55
CA HIS A 1 -2.43 -13.73 21.84
C HIS A 1 -3.04 -13.30 20.52
N PHE A 2 -4.35 -13.47 20.34
CA PHE A 2 -5.05 -12.97 19.16
C PHE A 2 -5.05 -11.43 19.17
N CYS A 3 -4.84 -10.79 18.02
CA CYS A 3 -4.85 -9.34 17.94
C CYS A 3 -6.27 -8.82 18.13
N LEU A 4 -6.51 -8.14 19.25
CA LEU A 4 -7.81 -7.52 19.57
C LEU A 4 -8.24 -6.49 18.52
N GLY A 5 -7.28 -5.82 17.88
CA GLY A 5 -7.52 -4.84 16.81
C GLY A 5 -7.74 -5.45 15.42
N ALA A 6 -7.67 -6.78 15.26
CA ALA A 6 -7.79 -7.42 13.95
C ALA A 6 -9.09 -7.10 13.19
N PRO A 7 -10.27 -6.97 13.84
CA PRO A 7 -11.48 -6.54 13.14
C PRO A 7 -11.36 -5.12 12.57
N LEU A 8 -10.81 -4.18 13.35
CA LEU A 8 -10.64 -2.79 12.92
C LEU A 8 -9.62 -2.67 11.78
N ALA A 9 -8.46 -3.31 11.90
CA ALA A 9 -7.42 -3.27 10.87
C ALA A 9 -7.92 -3.82 9.51
N ARG A 10 -8.80 -4.84 9.53
CA ARG A 10 -9.44 -5.35 8.30
C ARG A 10 -10.37 -4.32 7.68
N LEU A 11 -11.20 -3.67 8.48
CA LEU A 11 -12.12 -2.64 8.02
C LEU A 11 -11.37 -1.43 7.42
N GLU A 12 -10.30 -0.99 8.08
CA GLU A 12 -9.44 0.10 7.59
C GLU A 12 -8.85 -0.23 6.21
N ALA A 13 -8.30 -1.45 6.06
CA ALA A 13 -7.74 -1.91 4.79
C ALA A 13 -8.81 -2.00 3.69
N GLU A 14 -10.00 -2.52 4.01
CA GLU A 14 -11.10 -2.65 3.06
C GLU A 14 -11.55 -1.28 2.53
N ILE A 15 -11.77 -0.31 3.43
CA ILE A 15 -12.21 1.04 3.04
C ILE A 15 -11.11 1.73 2.21
N ALA A 16 -9.86 1.69 2.66
CA ALA A 16 -8.75 2.34 1.98
C ALA A 16 -8.53 1.78 0.57
N LEU A 17 -8.45 0.45 0.43
CA LEU A 17 -8.18 -0.20 -0.86
C LEU A 17 -9.36 -0.08 -1.83
N THR A 18 -10.60 -0.27 -1.34
CA THR A 18 -11.79 -0.11 -2.18
C THR A 18 -11.91 1.30 -2.72
N THR A 19 -11.70 2.31 -1.87
CA THR A 19 -11.74 3.72 -2.28
C THR A 19 -10.66 4.03 -3.32
N PHE A 20 -9.44 3.55 -3.09
CA PHE A 20 -8.32 3.77 -3.98
C PHE A 20 -8.53 3.14 -5.36
N ILE A 21 -8.94 1.87 -5.42
CA ILE A 21 -9.21 1.15 -6.68
C ILE A 21 -10.39 1.79 -7.43
N ASN A 22 -11.39 2.32 -6.72
CA ASN A 22 -12.50 3.00 -7.36
C ASN A 22 -12.10 4.35 -7.97
N ALA A 23 -11.13 5.05 -7.39
CA ALA A 23 -10.68 6.37 -7.85
C ALA A 23 -9.69 6.31 -9.04
N PHE A 24 -8.83 5.30 -9.10
CA PHE A 24 -7.76 5.21 -10.11
C PHE A 24 -8.03 4.08 -11.10
N GLU A 25 -7.99 4.40 -12.40
CA GLU A 25 -8.16 3.43 -13.49
C GLU A 25 -6.91 2.55 -13.69
N LYS A 26 -5.73 3.12 -13.44
CA LYS A 26 -4.44 2.45 -13.67
C LYS A 26 -3.47 2.74 -12.54
N ILE A 27 -2.80 1.68 -12.09
CA ILE A 27 -1.75 1.72 -11.07
C ILE A 27 -0.52 1.04 -11.66
N GLU A 28 0.61 1.73 -11.71
CA GLU A 28 1.88 1.20 -12.21
C GLU A 28 3.02 1.52 -11.24
N LEU A 29 4.02 0.64 -11.15
CA LEU A 29 5.25 0.97 -10.43
C LEU A 29 5.99 2.11 -11.16
N SER A 30 6.66 2.96 -10.39
CA SER A 30 7.60 3.93 -10.97
C SER A 30 8.77 3.19 -11.64
N PRO A 31 9.29 3.65 -12.79
CA PRO A 31 10.47 3.05 -13.42
C PRO A 31 11.72 3.13 -12.53
N SER A 32 11.72 4.08 -11.58
CA SER A 32 12.78 4.27 -10.60
C SER A 32 12.64 3.39 -9.35
N PHE A 33 11.65 2.49 -9.30
CA PHE A 33 11.43 1.63 -8.14
C PHE A 33 12.60 0.65 -7.96
N CYS A 34 13.20 0.67 -6.76
CA CYS A 34 14.26 -0.24 -6.34
C CYS A 34 13.97 -0.65 -4.90
N LEU A 35 13.66 -1.93 -4.69
CA LEU A 35 13.10 -2.46 -3.45
C LEU A 35 14.04 -2.24 -2.27
N GLU A 36 15.34 -2.47 -2.48
CA GLU A 36 16.39 -2.36 -1.47
C GLU A 36 16.50 -0.94 -0.91
N LYS A 37 16.17 0.08 -1.71
CA LYS A 37 16.15 1.48 -1.29
C LYS A 37 14.84 1.91 -0.64
N CYS A 38 13.80 1.08 -0.74
CA CYS A 38 12.44 1.35 -0.29
C CYS A 38 12.06 0.59 0.98
N ILE A 39 12.87 -0.38 1.42
CA ILE A 39 12.65 -1.18 2.63
C ILE A 39 13.43 -0.59 3.82
N LEU A 40 12.89 -0.70 5.03
CA LEU A 40 13.61 -0.41 6.28
C LEU A 40 14.58 -1.56 6.60
N GLU A 41 15.80 -1.24 7.06
CA GLU A 41 16.97 -2.14 7.09
C GLU A 41 16.77 -3.53 7.73
N ASN A 42 15.70 -3.78 8.50
CA ASN A 42 15.44 -5.08 9.14
C ASN A 42 13.96 -5.49 9.17
N GLU A 43 13.11 -4.94 8.32
CA GLU A 43 11.67 -5.21 8.34
C GLU A 43 11.10 -5.45 6.94
N GLN A 44 9.99 -6.17 6.83
CA GLN A 44 9.19 -6.21 5.59
C GLN A 44 8.32 -4.94 5.40
N THR A 45 8.72 -3.85 6.06
CA THR A 45 8.02 -2.57 6.06
C THR A 45 8.64 -1.66 5.00
N LEU A 46 7.80 -1.13 4.11
CA LEU A 46 8.20 -0.15 3.11
C LEU A 46 8.30 1.24 3.75
N LYS A 47 9.44 1.91 3.56
CA LYS A 47 9.65 3.33 3.89
C LYS A 47 8.86 4.25 2.95
N TYR A 48 8.79 3.89 1.67
CA TYR A 48 7.98 4.54 0.64
C TYR A 48 7.75 3.58 -0.53
N LEU A 49 6.62 3.70 -1.22
CA LEU A 49 6.28 2.90 -2.41
C LEU A 49 5.95 3.84 -3.58
N PRO A 50 6.91 4.12 -4.48
CA PRO A 50 6.69 5.05 -5.59
C PRO A 50 5.83 4.39 -6.68
N ILE A 51 4.60 4.88 -6.83
CA ILE A 51 3.63 4.44 -7.83
C ILE A 51 3.22 5.59 -8.74
N ARG A 52 2.83 5.25 -9.96
CA ARG A 52 2.18 6.13 -10.93
C ARG A 52 0.70 5.78 -10.98
N LEU A 53 -0.14 6.80 -10.96
CA LEU A 53 -1.58 6.67 -10.93
C LEU A 53 -2.19 7.38 -12.11
N LYS A 54 -3.19 6.75 -12.72
CA LYS A 54 -4.10 7.37 -13.68
C LYS A 54 -5.47 7.45 -13.03
N ALA A 55 -5.95 8.66 -12.75
CA ALA A 55 -7.32 8.87 -12.29
C ALA A 55 -8.30 8.48 -13.41
N LYS A 56 -9.50 8.04 -13.02
CA LYS A 56 -10.62 7.83 -13.95
C LYS A 56 -11.11 9.15 -14.53
#